data_AF-A0A962E152-F1
#
_entry.id   AF-A0A962E152-F1
#
_cell.length_a   1.000
_cell.length_b   1.000
_cell.length_c   1.000
_cell.angle_alpha   90.00
_cell.angle_beta   90.00
_cell.angle_gamma   90.00
#
_symmetry.space_group_name_H-M   'P 1'
#
loop_
_entity.id
_entity.type
_entity.pdbx_description
1 polymer ?
#
loop_
_entity_poly.entity_id
_entity_poly.type
_entity_poly.pdbx_seq_one_letter_code
_entity_poly.pdbx_strand_id
1 'polypeptide(L)'
;MKKSFLSIFVIIALLGCSKDSQGENKASASIPDGVTFELNVSNGMRFNHESPKAKVHSATNKIVSFKATDWYFRIHGLGLEEEGVSETERLGKNNTILSMKAEINGKKVKVGCDPAKNPKGFFKRTELTNDTISGEFEVEFVSCDDYMTGKPVDYPKEPFTVTGRFNNFPLKK
;
A
#
# COMPACT_ATOMS: atom_id res chain seq x y z
N MET A 1 43.55 30.29 64.37
CA MET A 1 44.01 31.30 63.40
C MET A 1 43.36 31.05 62.03
N LYS A 2 42.83 32.11 61.39
CA LYS A 2 42.33 32.23 59.99
C LYS A 2 41.12 31.32 59.61
N LYS A 3 39.88 31.82 59.68
CA LYS A 3 39.11 32.55 58.63
C LYS A 3 39.18 31.90 57.23
N SER A 4 38.05 31.37 56.76
CA SER A 4 37.50 31.72 55.44
C SER A 4 36.02 31.35 55.33
N PHE A 5 35.20 32.38 55.21
CA PHE A 5 33.84 32.38 54.68
C PHE A 5 33.89 32.02 53.18
N LEU A 6 32.95 31.21 52.69
CA LEU A 6 32.46 31.37 51.34
C LEU A 6 30.97 31.00 51.28
N SER A 7 30.13 32.03 51.32
CA SER A 7 28.74 31.96 50.89
C SER A 7 28.69 31.77 49.39
N ILE A 8 27.95 30.78 48.91
CA ILE A 8 27.42 30.74 47.55
C ILE A 8 25.91 30.56 47.67
N PHE A 9 25.20 31.67 47.45
CA PHE A 9 23.84 31.67 46.92
C PHE A 9 23.86 30.95 45.57
N VAL A 10 22.77 30.27 45.18
CA VAL A 10 22.07 30.52 43.90
C VAL A 10 20.90 29.53 43.70
N ILE A 11 19.70 30.13 43.78
CA ILE A 11 18.53 30.02 42.88
C ILE A 11 17.84 28.66 42.74
N ILE A 12 16.69 28.56 43.42
CA ILE A 12 15.53 27.74 43.03
C ILE A 12 14.91 28.38 41.79
N ALA A 13 14.83 27.65 40.67
CA ALA A 13 13.97 27.99 39.54
C ALA A 13 13.06 26.80 39.20
N LEU A 14 11.76 27.01 39.45
CA LEU A 14 10.65 26.20 38.97
C LEU A 14 10.44 26.48 37.47
N LEU A 15 10.62 25.47 36.62
CA LEU A 15 10.09 25.36 35.25
C LEU A 15 9.86 23.86 35.03
N GLY A 16 8.65 23.34 34.94
CA GLY A 16 7.63 23.67 33.95
C GLY A 16 7.45 22.41 33.09
N CYS A 17 6.32 21.70 33.24
CA CYS A 17 5.96 20.62 32.34
C CYS A 17 5.84 21.18 30.92
N SER A 18 6.65 20.69 30.00
CA SER A 18 6.31 20.71 28.58
C SER A 18 6.80 19.42 27.93
N LYS A 19 5.81 18.61 27.56
CA LYS A 19 5.88 17.69 26.43
C LYS A 19 6.51 18.43 25.25
N ASP A 20 7.58 17.87 24.69
CA ASP A 20 7.72 17.66 23.25
C ASP A 20 9.17 17.32 22.94
N SER A 21 9.38 16.07 22.53
CA SER A 21 10.49 15.77 21.63
C SER A 21 10.10 14.58 20.77
N GLN A 22 9.43 14.97 19.69
CA GLN A 22 9.66 14.45 18.35
C GLN A 22 9.28 12.97 18.16
N GLY A 23 8.02 12.80 17.77
CA GLY A 23 7.69 11.69 16.89
C GLY A 23 8.66 11.70 15.72
N GLU A 24 9.46 10.65 15.61
CA GLU A 24 10.19 10.33 14.40
C GLU A 24 9.18 10.37 13.25
N ASN A 25 9.23 11.46 12.48
CA ASN A 25 8.70 11.47 11.13
C ASN A 25 9.47 10.36 10.41
N LYS A 26 8.93 9.14 10.44
CA LYS A 26 9.34 8.05 9.55
C LYS A 26 9.23 8.64 8.16
N ALA A 27 10.37 9.07 7.63
CA ALA A 27 10.48 9.51 6.26
C ALA A 27 9.72 8.50 5.42
N SER A 28 8.75 8.99 4.64
CA SER A 28 8.09 8.16 3.66
C SER A 28 9.21 7.57 2.82
N ALA A 29 9.54 6.29 3.00
CA ALA A 29 10.57 5.63 2.22
C ALA A 29 10.25 5.90 0.77
N SER A 30 11.11 6.66 0.11
CA SER A 30 11.01 6.92 -1.32
C SER A 30 11.03 5.57 -2.03
N ILE A 31 10.26 5.46 -3.12
CA ILE A 31 10.32 4.29 -3.98
C ILE A 31 11.77 4.14 -4.46
N PRO A 32 12.39 2.94 -4.35
CA PRO A 32 13.75 2.74 -4.82
C PRO A 32 13.88 3.05 -6.32
N ASP A 33 15.05 3.51 -6.74
CA ASP A 33 15.31 3.83 -8.14
C ASP A 33 15.01 2.62 -9.05
N GLY A 34 14.36 2.89 -10.18
CA GLY A 34 13.98 1.88 -11.17
C GLY A 34 12.74 1.05 -10.82
N VAL A 35 12.14 1.24 -9.64
CA VAL A 35 10.86 0.64 -9.27
C VAL A 35 9.71 1.48 -9.81
N THR A 36 8.90 0.90 -10.67
CA THR A 36 7.71 1.57 -11.22
C THR A 36 6.49 0.69 -11.09
N PHE A 37 5.32 1.32 -10.98
CA PHE A 37 4.05 0.64 -11.12
C PHE A 37 2.98 1.61 -11.63
N GLU A 38 1.96 1.03 -12.23
CA GLU A 38 0.76 1.70 -12.71
C GLU A 38 -0.43 0.77 -12.50
N LEU A 39 -1.54 1.35 -12.06
CA LEU A 39 -2.83 0.69 -11.95
C LEU A 39 -3.90 1.58 -12.59
N ASN A 40 -4.70 0.99 -13.46
CA ASN A 40 -5.82 1.60 -14.13
C ASN A 40 -7.11 0.86 -13.78
N VAL A 41 -8.14 1.61 -13.42
CA VAL A 41 -9.50 1.11 -13.20
C VAL A 41 -10.34 1.43 -14.43
N SER A 42 -11.22 0.53 -14.86
CA SER A 42 -12.02 0.68 -16.09
C SER A 42 -12.92 1.92 -16.11
N ASN A 43 -13.18 2.55 -14.96
CA ASN A 43 -13.91 3.81 -14.86
C ASN A 43 -13.02 5.08 -14.99
N GLY A 44 -11.75 4.92 -15.39
CA GLY A 44 -10.80 6.01 -15.63
C GLY A 44 -9.98 6.44 -14.41
N MET A 45 -10.22 5.87 -13.22
CA MET A 45 -9.34 6.12 -12.08
C MET A 45 -7.98 5.45 -12.29
N ARG A 46 -6.92 6.10 -11.82
CA ARG A 46 -5.55 5.63 -11.95
C ARG A 46 -4.73 6.00 -10.73
N PHE A 47 -3.76 5.16 -10.38
CA PHE A 47 -2.68 5.55 -9.49
C PHE A 47 -1.39 4.82 -9.88
N ASN A 48 -0.26 5.47 -9.63
CA ASN A 48 1.05 5.01 -10.09
C ASN A 48 2.15 5.31 -9.05
N HIS A 49 3.38 4.95 -9.37
CA HIS A 49 4.55 5.18 -8.51
C HIS A 49 4.83 6.67 -8.22
N GLU A 50 4.33 7.60 -9.02
CA GLU A 50 4.50 9.05 -8.79
C GLU A 50 3.43 9.61 -7.83
N SER A 51 2.43 8.81 -7.46
CA SER A 51 1.35 9.25 -6.59
C SER A 51 1.86 9.57 -5.17
N PRO A 52 1.23 10.51 -4.44
CA PRO A 52 1.68 10.86 -3.09
C PRO A 52 1.73 9.65 -2.16
N LYS A 53 2.87 9.47 -1.45
CA LYS A 53 3.15 8.34 -0.56
C LYS A 53 3.07 6.96 -1.24
N ALA A 54 3.23 6.92 -2.56
CA ALA A 54 3.35 5.68 -3.32
C ALA A 54 4.51 4.83 -2.78
N LYS A 55 4.29 3.52 -2.61
CA LYS A 55 5.32 2.54 -2.26
C LYS A 55 4.89 1.11 -2.51
N VAL A 56 5.88 0.26 -2.75
CA VAL A 56 5.72 -1.20 -2.67
C VAL A 56 5.46 -1.57 -1.21
N HIS A 57 4.37 -2.31 -0.96
CA HIS A 57 4.01 -2.76 0.38
C HIS A 57 4.60 -4.15 0.68
N SER A 58 4.53 -5.05 -0.29
CA SER A 58 5.20 -6.36 -0.26
C SER A 58 5.21 -6.99 -1.64
N ALA A 59 6.26 -7.74 -1.95
CA ALA A 59 6.28 -8.64 -3.10
C ALA A 59 6.87 -10.00 -2.70
N THR A 60 6.31 -11.06 -3.27
CA THR A 60 6.85 -12.42 -3.32
C THR A 60 6.79 -12.89 -4.78
N ASN A 61 7.25 -14.09 -5.08
CA ASN A 61 7.14 -14.66 -6.44
C ASN A 61 5.69 -14.88 -6.93
N LYS A 62 4.69 -14.73 -6.06
CA LYS A 62 3.25 -14.99 -6.33
C LYS A 62 2.31 -13.86 -5.91
N ILE A 63 2.73 -12.98 -5.00
CA ILE A 63 1.90 -11.90 -4.44
C ILE A 63 2.62 -10.58 -4.63
N VAL A 64 1.93 -9.58 -5.16
CA VAL A 64 2.40 -8.19 -5.14
C VAL A 64 1.36 -7.29 -4.48
N SER A 65 1.84 -6.33 -3.70
CA SER A 65 1.01 -5.27 -3.16
C SER A 65 1.75 -3.95 -3.11
N PHE A 66 1.01 -2.89 -3.38
CA PHE A 66 1.51 -1.53 -3.41
C PHE A 66 0.40 -0.58 -2.99
N LYS A 67 0.79 0.60 -2.52
CA LYS A 67 -0.14 1.57 -1.96
C LYS A 67 0.30 2.99 -2.23
N ALA A 68 -0.65 3.91 -2.22
CA ALA A 68 -0.44 5.35 -2.17
C ALA A 68 -1.25 5.94 -1.01
N THR A 69 -1.33 7.27 -0.90
CA THR A 69 -1.98 7.97 0.23
C THR A 69 -3.39 7.44 0.53
N ASP A 70 -4.18 7.24 -0.52
CA ASP A 70 -5.59 6.84 -0.42
C ASP A 70 -5.89 5.52 -1.11
N TRP A 71 -4.87 4.78 -1.53
CA TRP A 71 -5.01 3.57 -2.35
C TRP A 71 -4.22 2.42 -1.77
N TYR A 72 -4.78 1.22 -1.86
CA TYR A 72 -4.09 -0.03 -1.58
C TYR A 72 -4.55 -1.06 -2.60
N PHE A 73 -3.60 -1.76 -3.21
CA PHE A 73 -3.87 -2.87 -4.09
C PHE A 73 -3.01 -4.07 -3.71
N ARG A 74 -3.60 -5.27 -3.78
CA ARG A 74 -2.89 -6.54 -3.71
C ARG A 74 -3.51 -7.47 -4.74
N ILE A 75 -2.66 -8.28 -5.37
CA ILE A 75 -3.06 -9.40 -6.21
C ILE A 75 -2.20 -10.62 -5.91
N HIS A 76 -2.79 -11.80 -6.04
CA HIS A 76 -2.14 -13.09 -5.82
C HIS A 76 -2.41 -14.04 -6.98
N GLY A 77 -1.37 -14.43 -7.72
CA GLY A 77 -1.42 -15.49 -8.73
C GLY A 77 -1.16 -16.87 -8.09
N LEU A 78 -1.98 -17.86 -8.42
CA LEU A 78 -1.87 -19.24 -7.93
C LEU A 78 -1.28 -20.16 -8.99
N GLY A 79 -0.53 -21.18 -8.55
CA GLY A 79 0.00 -22.21 -9.45
C GLY A 79 1.07 -21.71 -10.42
N LEU A 80 1.71 -20.58 -10.10
CA LEU A 80 2.89 -20.10 -10.82
C LEU A 80 4.08 -21.01 -10.54
N GLU A 81 4.94 -21.15 -11.53
CA GLU A 81 6.26 -21.75 -11.39
C GLU A 81 7.08 -21.00 -10.32
N GLU A 82 7.95 -21.70 -9.62
CA GLU A 82 8.77 -21.08 -8.56
C GLU A 82 9.79 -20.09 -9.13
N GLU A 83 10.26 -20.30 -10.36
CA GLU A 83 11.32 -19.53 -11.03
C GLU A 83 10.89 -19.00 -12.41
N GLY A 84 11.62 -18.00 -12.92
CA GLY A 84 11.49 -17.52 -14.30
C GLY A 84 10.18 -16.81 -14.64
N VAL A 85 9.86 -16.70 -15.92
CA VAL A 85 8.61 -16.10 -16.43
C VAL A 85 7.46 -17.09 -16.23
N SER A 86 6.30 -16.61 -15.78
CA SER A 86 5.13 -17.46 -15.55
C SER A 86 3.82 -16.66 -15.57
N GLU A 87 2.71 -17.29 -15.92
CA GLU A 87 1.39 -16.67 -16.00
C GLU A 87 0.32 -17.61 -15.43
N THR A 88 -0.73 -17.03 -14.85
CA THR A 88 -1.89 -17.78 -14.36
C THR A 88 -3.16 -16.96 -14.44
N GLU A 89 -4.26 -17.62 -14.80
CA GLU A 89 -5.63 -17.09 -14.67
C GLU A 89 -6.25 -17.43 -13.30
N ARG A 90 -5.58 -18.27 -12.51
CA ARG A 90 -6.05 -18.66 -11.18
C ARG A 90 -5.59 -17.63 -10.15
N LEU A 91 -6.49 -16.73 -9.76
CA LEU A 91 -6.18 -15.71 -8.76
C LEU A 91 -6.70 -16.10 -7.37
N GLY A 92 -5.96 -15.70 -6.33
CA GLY A 92 -6.31 -15.97 -4.94
C GLY A 92 -7.32 -14.97 -4.38
N LYS A 93 -8.61 -15.34 -4.31
CA LYS A 93 -9.71 -14.48 -3.80
C LYS A 93 -9.39 -13.76 -2.48
N ASN A 94 -8.87 -14.47 -1.47
CA ASN A 94 -8.58 -13.87 -0.14
C ASN A 94 -7.33 -12.96 -0.12
N ASN A 95 -6.57 -12.89 -1.20
CA ASN A 95 -5.37 -12.07 -1.31
C ASN A 95 -5.40 -11.14 -2.55
N THR A 96 -6.56 -10.96 -3.16
CA THR A 96 -6.75 -9.99 -4.23
C THR A 96 -7.78 -8.97 -3.78
N ILE A 97 -7.35 -7.74 -3.54
CA ILE A 97 -8.19 -6.68 -2.96
C ILE A 97 -7.76 -5.32 -3.51
N LEU A 98 -8.75 -4.46 -3.75
CA LEU A 98 -8.57 -3.03 -3.97
C LEU A 98 -9.21 -2.27 -2.82
N SER A 99 -8.51 -1.32 -2.22
CA SER A 99 -9.11 -0.39 -1.28
C SER A 99 -8.73 1.04 -1.64
N MET A 100 -9.72 1.93 -1.56
CA MET A 100 -9.55 3.33 -1.88
C MET A 100 -10.33 4.21 -0.90
N LYS A 101 -9.92 5.47 -0.72
CA LYS A 101 -10.82 6.48 -0.13
C LYS A 101 -11.60 7.18 -1.24
N ALA A 102 -12.92 7.29 -1.06
CA ALA A 102 -13.84 7.94 -1.98
C ALA A 102 -14.69 8.97 -1.24
N GLU A 103 -15.18 9.97 -1.96
CA GLU A 103 -16.23 10.86 -1.46
C GLU A 103 -17.58 10.40 -2.02
N ILE A 104 -18.47 9.94 -1.14
CA ILE A 104 -19.79 9.40 -1.48
C ILE A 104 -20.82 10.18 -0.66
N ASN A 105 -21.75 10.86 -1.33
CA ASN A 105 -22.77 11.69 -0.69
C ASN A 105 -22.19 12.73 0.30
N GLY A 106 -21.07 13.37 -0.08
CA GLY A 106 -20.37 14.37 0.74
C GLY A 106 -19.62 13.80 1.95
N LYS A 107 -19.49 12.47 2.07
CA LYS A 107 -18.75 11.80 3.14
C LYS A 107 -17.53 11.08 2.59
N LYS A 108 -16.41 11.22 3.29
CA LYS A 108 -15.20 10.41 3.01
C LYS A 108 -15.42 8.99 3.53
N VAL A 109 -15.46 8.04 2.62
CA VAL A 109 -15.66 6.62 2.89
C VAL A 109 -14.41 5.86 2.47
N LYS A 110 -13.99 4.87 3.26
CA LYS A 110 -12.96 3.93 2.85
C LYS A 110 -13.65 2.74 2.20
N VAL A 111 -13.52 2.61 0.90
CA VAL A 111 -14.09 1.52 0.11
C VAL A 111 -13.10 0.36 0.08
N GLY A 112 -13.59 -0.86 0.30
CA GLY A 112 -12.87 -2.11 0.05
C GLY A 112 -13.64 -2.90 -1.00
N CYS A 113 -12.95 -3.32 -2.06
CA CYS A 113 -13.52 -4.07 -3.16
C CYS A 113 -12.88 -5.44 -3.27
N ASP A 114 -13.72 -6.45 -3.46
CA ASP A 114 -13.36 -7.84 -3.56
C ASP A 114 -13.76 -8.43 -4.94
N PRO A 115 -12.96 -9.37 -5.46
CA PRO A 115 -13.34 -10.12 -6.64
C PRO A 115 -14.39 -11.18 -6.32
N ALA A 116 -14.94 -11.79 -7.36
CA ALA A 116 -15.84 -12.94 -7.23
C ALA A 116 -15.15 -14.13 -6.51
N LYS A 117 -15.95 -15.10 -6.06
CA LYS A 117 -15.44 -16.36 -5.44
C LYS A 117 -14.36 -17.03 -6.31
N ASN A 118 -14.56 -17.00 -7.63
CA ASN A 118 -13.57 -17.35 -8.64
C ASN A 118 -13.22 -16.06 -9.39
N PRO A 119 -12.15 -15.34 -9.00
CA PRO A 119 -11.80 -14.08 -9.64
C PRO A 119 -11.50 -14.30 -11.13
N LYS A 120 -11.94 -13.37 -11.99
CA LYS A 120 -11.57 -13.35 -13.41
C LYS A 120 -10.41 -12.41 -13.64
N GLY A 121 -9.54 -12.76 -14.59
CA GLY A 121 -8.36 -11.99 -14.97
C GLY A 121 -7.10 -12.85 -14.97
N PHE A 122 -5.94 -12.23 -14.88
CA PHE A 122 -4.66 -12.92 -14.90
C PHE A 122 -3.61 -12.23 -14.04
N PHE A 123 -2.58 -12.99 -13.67
CA PHE A 123 -1.32 -12.49 -13.13
C PHE A 123 -0.19 -13.06 -13.96
N LYS A 124 0.65 -12.19 -14.52
CA LYS A 124 1.80 -12.57 -15.33
C LYS A 124 3.06 -11.96 -14.77
N ARG A 125 4.00 -12.82 -14.42
CA ARG A 125 5.36 -12.48 -14.04
C ARG A 125 6.21 -12.43 -15.30
N THR A 126 6.66 -11.24 -15.68
CA THR A 126 7.49 -11.01 -16.87
C THR A 126 8.98 -11.15 -16.56
N GLU A 127 9.37 -11.03 -15.30
CA GLU A 127 10.74 -11.24 -14.82
C GLU A 127 10.74 -11.66 -13.35
N LEU A 128 11.64 -12.57 -12.99
CA LEU A 128 11.92 -12.95 -11.61
C LEU A 128 13.42 -13.15 -11.45
N THR A 129 14.01 -12.38 -10.53
CA THR A 129 15.38 -12.56 -10.08
C THR A 129 15.39 -13.00 -8.62
N ASN A 130 16.58 -13.16 -8.04
CA ASN A 130 16.71 -13.44 -6.60
C ASN A 130 16.21 -12.29 -5.71
N ASP A 131 16.17 -11.06 -6.23
CA ASP A 131 15.88 -9.86 -5.45
C ASP A 131 14.63 -9.10 -5.93
N THR A 132 14.18 -9.32 -7.16
CA THR A 132 13.13 -8.52 -7.79
C THR A 132 12.11 -9.33 -8.59
N ILE A 133 10.93 -8.75 -8.78
CA ILE A 133 9.88 -9.25 -9.66
C ILE A 133 9.30 -8.12 -10.52
N SER A 134 9.02 -8.44 -11.78
CA SER A 134 8.30 -7.57 -12.71
C SER A 134 7.12 -8.33 -13.32
N GLY A 135 6.08 -7.60 -13.74
CA GLY A 135 4.90 -8.25 -14.29
C GLY A 135 3.75 -7.31 -14.65
N GLU A 136 2.66 -7.95 -15.04
CA GLU A 136 1.41 -7.32 -15.42
C GLU A 136 0.23 -8.15 -14.93
N PHE A 137 -0.92 -7.51 -14.78
CA PHE A 137 -2.12 -8.16 -14.28
C PHE A 137 -3.39 -7.52 -14.80
N GLU A 138 -4.46 -8.30 -14.72
CA GLU A 138 -5.84 -7.87 -14.87
C GLU A 138 -6.70 -8.60 -13.83
N VAL A 139 -7.67 -7.92 -13.23
CA VAL A 139 -8.66 -8.57 -12.37
C VAL A 139 -10.00 -7.82 -12.38
N GLU A 140 -11.09 -8.59 -12.41
CA GLU A 140 -12.47 -8.09 -12.24
C GLU A 140 -12.87 -8.07 -10.76
N PHE A 141 -13.35 -6.93 -10.28
CA PHE A 141 -13.98 -6.74 -8.97
C PHE A 141 -15.50 -6.67 -9.12
N VAL A 142 -16.22 -7.29 -8.19
CA VAL A 142 -17.68 -7.49 -8.30
C VAL A 142 -18.48 -7.07 -7.06
N SER A 143 -17.79 -6.63 -6.01
CA SER A 143 -18.41 -6.14 -4.78
C SER A 143 -17.50 -5.15 -4.09
N CYS A 144 -18.06 -4.03 -3.65
CA CYS A 144 -17.40 -3.00 -2.86
C CYS A 144 -18.26 -2.65 -1.65
N ASP A 145 -17.61 -2.62 -0.50
CA ASP A 145 -18.22 -2.28 0.77
C ASP A 145 -17.51 -1.08 1.40
N ASP A 146 -18.24 -0.33 2.22
CA ASP A 146 -17.63 0.57 3.19
C ASP A 146 -16.89 -0.27 4.22
N TYR A 147 -15.56 -0.14 4.23
CA TYR A 147 -14.66 -0.88 5.09
C TYR A 147 -14.99 -0.74 6.59
N MET A 148 -15.63 0.37 6.99
CA MET A 148 -15.97 0.63 8.39
C MET A 148 -17.30 0.00 8.79
N THR A 149 -18.27 -0.05 7.88
CA THR A 149 -19.64 -0.51 8.20
C THR A 149 -19.98 -1.88 7.63
N GLY A 150 -19.18 -2.40 6.71
CA GLY A 150 -19.44 -3.63 5.97
C GLY A 150 -20.67 -3.56 5.08
N LYS A 151 -21.18 -2.35 4.80
CA LYS A 151 -22.35 -2.14 3.94
C LYS A 151 -21.90 -1.97 2.49
N PRO A 152 -22.64 -2.53 1.52
CA PRO A 152 -22.39 -2.29 0.11
C PRO A 152 -22.40 -0.79 -0.22
N VAL A 153 -21.47 -0.39 -1.08
CA VAL A 153 -21.40 0.96 -1.65
C VAL A 153 -21.40 0.86 -3.17
N ASP A 154 -22.21 1.68 -3.83
CA ASP A 154 -22.24 1.76 -5.29
C ASP A 154 -21.10 2.66 -5.81
N TYR A 155 -19.86 2.28 -5.47
CA TYR A 155 -18.66 2.98 -5.90
C TYR A 155 -17.40 2.09 -5.76
N PRO A 156 -16.61 1.91 -6.83
CA PRO A 156 -16.95 2.21 -8.22
C PRO A 156 -18.14 1.37 -8.69
N LYS A 157 -18.77 1.73 -9.81
CA LYS A 157 -19.87 0.93 -10.35
C LYS A 157 -19.36 -0.47 -10.73
N GLU A 158 -19.91 -1.49 -10.11
CA GLU A 158 -19.57 -2.90 -10.34
C GLU A 158 -20.33 -3.50 -11.52
N PRO A 159 -19.80 -4.56 -12.16
CA PRO A 159 -18.42 -5.02 -12.04
C PRO A 159 -17.47 -4.03 -12.74
N PHE A 160 -16.21 -3.99 -12.30
CA PHE A 160 -15.18 -3.20 -12.96
C PHE A 160 -13.86 -3.95 -13.00
N THR A 161 -13.02 -3.59 -13.97
CA THR A 161 -11.72 -4.23 -14.19
C THR A 161 -10.61 -3.32 -13.72
N VAL A 162 -9.60 -3.92 -13.12
CA VAL A 162 -8.35 -3.28 -12.73
C VAL A 162 -7.22 -3.93 -13.50
N THR A 163 -6.50 -3.14 -14.28
CA THR A 163 -5.29 -3.57 -14.99
C THR A 163 -4.07 -2.86 -14.41
N GLY A 164 -2.90 -3.45 -14.58
CA GLY A 164 -1.68 -2.77 -14.16
C GLY A 164 -0.41 -3.49 -14.53
N ARG A 165 0.68 -2.77 -14.31
CA ARG A 165 2.05 -3.23 -14.54
C ARG A 165 2.92 -2.81 -13.37
N PHE A 166 3.92 -3.62 -13.08
CA PHE A 166 4.90 -3.36 -12.04
C PHE A 166 6.29 -3.81 -12.50
N ASN A 167 7.30 -3.07 -12.12
CA ASN A 167 8.67 -3.31 -12.53
C ASN A 167 9.62 -3.24 -11.33
N ASN A 168 10.55 -4.20 -11.27
CA ASN A 168 11.62 -4.26 -10.27
C ASN A 168 11.14 -4.24 -8.81
N PHE A 169 9.98 -4.81 -8.51
CA PHE A 169 9.49 -4.85 -7.14
C PHE A 169 10.44 -5.67 -6.26
N PRO A 170 10.97 -5.11 -5.15
CA PRO A 170 11.86 -5.84 -4.28
C PRO A 170 11.12 -6.97 -3.56
N LEU A 171 11.66 -8.18 -3.64
CA LEU A 171 11.13 -9.35 -2.97
C LEU A 171 11.35 -9.25 -1.46
N LYS A 172 10.35 -9.67 -0.69
CA LYS A 172 10.54 -9.90 0.75
C LYS A 172 11.42 -11.12 0.94
N LYS A 173 12.52 -10.93 1.64
CA LYS A 173 13.38 -12.00 2.17
C LYS A 173 12.72 -12.68 3.36
#